data_AF-A0A497DRK6-F1
#
_entry.id   AF-A0A497DRK6-F1
#
_cell.length_a   1.000
_cell.length_b   1.000
_cell.length_c   1.000
_cell.angle_alpha   90.00
_cell.angle_beta   90.00
_cell.angle_gamma   90.00
#
_symmetry.space_group_name_H-M   'P 1'
#
loop_
_entity.id
_entity.type
_entity.pdbx_description
1 polymer ?
#
loop_
_entity_poly.entity_id
_entity_poly.type
_entity_poly.pdbx_seq_one_letter_code
_entity_poly.pdbx_strand_id
1 'polypeptide(L)'
;MRTYIPIFFTVLLLSGLHACFYSDSLMYEVEPVPGDPPILSVSTNLDTLHNPPVNDSLEVIYQAVVEGGEFYYVYADVVNTLIFESDSSYGSFWIDSVLADSSGVDTLYMEFYYSSNTNSLADKVNYEARTEILKYAIDFNLGGTK
;
A
#
# COMPACT_ATOMS: atom_id res chain seq x y z
N MET A 1 -47.57 36.61 7.96
CA MET A 1 -47.60 35.45 8.86
C MET A 1 -46.25 34.74 8.69
N ARG A 2 -45.29 34.96 9.60
CA ARG A 2 -43.94 34.38 9.52
C ARG A 2 -43.93 33.10 10.35
N THR A 3 -43.84 31.96 9.69
CA THR A 3 -43.71 30.64 10.31
C THR A 3 -42.26 30.49 10.77
N TYR A 4 -42.02 30.63 12.07
CA TYR A 4 -40.76 30.25 12.69
C TYR A 4 -40.82 28.75 12.93
N ILE A 5 -40.12 27.97 12.10
CA ILE A 5 -39.91 26.55 12.36
C ILE A 5 -38.99 26.48 13.59
N PRO A 6 -39.45 25.95 14.73
CA PRO A 6 -38.64 25.94 15.95
C PRO A 6 -37.44 25.01 15.74
N ILE A 7 -36.25 25.60 15.72
CA ILE A 7 -34.95 24.93 15.53
C ILE A 7 -34.77 23.74 16.50
N PHE A 8 -35.38 23.83 17.69
CA PHE A 8 -35.42 22.74 18.66
C PHE A 8 -36.08 21.47 18.13
N PHE A 9 -37.16 21.57 17.37
CA PHE A 9 -37.83 20.40 16.80
C PHE A 9 -37.00 19.74 15.70
N THR A 10 -36.29 20.53 14.88
CA THR A 10 -35.36 19.99 13.88
C THR A 10 -34.18 19.26 14.52
N VAL A 11 -33.60 19.81 15.60
CA VAL A 11 -32.49 19.15 16.33
C VAL A 11 -32.98 17.86 17.01
N LEU A 12 -34.20 17.87 17.58
CA LEU A 12 -34.78 16.69 18.19
C LEU A 12 -35.06 15.58 17.16
N LEU A 13 -35.59 15.94 15.98
CA LEU A 13 -35.81 15.01 14.86
C LEU A 13 -34.49 14.43 14.32
N LEU A 14 -33.43 15.24 14.24
CA LEU A 14 -32.10 14.80 13.83
C LEU A 14 -31.44 13.87 14.85
N SER A 15 -31.70 14.06 16.15
CA SER A 15 -31.17 13.18 17.21
C SER A 15 -31.84 11.81 17.29
N GLY A 16 -33.05 11.67 16.72
CA GLY A 16 -33.79 10.42 16.64
C GLY A 16 -33.51 9.59 15.39
N LEU A 17 -32.95 10.22 14.34
CA LEU A 17 -32.36 9.51 13.22
C LEU A 17 -31.14 8.77 13.76
N HIS A 18 -31.32 7.51 14.08
CA HIS A 18 -30.20 6.59 14.24
C HIS A 18 -29.46 6.68 12.91
N ALA A 19 -28.37 7.45 12.87
CA ALA A 19 -27.38 7.29 11.82
C ALA A 19 -27.16 5.78 11.75
N CYS A 20 -27.27 5.19 10.56
CA CYS A 20 -26.88 3.81 10.36
C CYS A 20 -25.40 3.73 10.75
N PHE A 21 -25.15 3.48 12.04
CA PHE A 21 -23.84 3.14 12.54
C PHE A 21 -23.56 1.80 11.90
N TYR A 22 -22.71 1.81 10.89
CA TYR A 22 -22.11 0.61 10.35
C TYR A 22 -21.37 -0.04 11.53
N SER A 23 -22.01 -1.03 12.16
CA SER A 23 -21.49 -1.72 13.35
C SER A 23 -20.48 -2.81 13.00
N ASP A 24 -20.29 -3.06 11.71
CA ASP A 24 -19.36 -4.04 11.23
C ASP A 24 -17.94 -3.48 11.27
N SER A 25 -17.29 -3.69 12.42
CA SER A 25 -15.84 -3.53 12.59
C SER A 25 -15.06 -4.75 12.10
N LEU A 26 -15.75 -5.76 11.56
CA LEU A 26 -15.12 -6.91 10.94
C LEU A 26 -14.72 -6.52 9.52
N MET A 27 -13.43 -6.60 9.21
CA MET A 27 -12.99 -6.59 7.82
C MET A 27 -13.59 -7.83 7.16
N TYR A 28 -14.63 -7.63 6.34
CA TYR A 28 -15.12 -8.69 5.47
C TYR A 28 -14.13 -8.82 4.33
N GLU A 29 -13.36 -9.90 4.34
CA GLU A 29 -12.60 -10.32 3.18
C GLU A 29 -13.60 -10.71 2.09
N VAL A 30 -13.62 -9.93 1.00
CA VAL A 30 -14.47 -10.21 -0.16
C VAL A 30 -13.58 -10.82 -1.24
N GLU A 31 -13.99 -11.96 -1.77
CA GLU A 31 -13.29 -12.59 -2.88
C GLU A 31 -13.59 -11.88 -4.20
N PRO A 32 -12.66 -11.90 -5.17
CA PRO A 32 -12.90 -11.34 -6.49
C PRO A 32 -14.06 -12.09 -7.15
N VAL A 33 -14.70 -11.43 -8.10
CA VAL A 33 -15.75 -12.06 -8.91
C VAL A 33 -15.22 -13.36 -9.52
N PRO A 34 -15.95 -14.49 -9.39
CA PRO A 34 -15.51 -15.76 -9.97
C PRO A 34 -15.25 -15.62 -11.47
N GLY A 35 -14.03 -15.96 -11.88
CA GLY A 35 -13.61 -15.90 -13.29
C GLY A 35 -12.95 -14.58 -13.72
N ASP A 36 -12.84 -13.59 -12.82
CA ASP A 36 -12.15 -12.32 -13.08
C ASP A 36 -11.22 -11.87 -11.92
N PRO A 37 -10.39 -12.77 -11.33
CA PRO A 37 -9.45 -12.36 -10.30
C PRO A 37 -8.30 -11.55 -10.92
N PRO A 38 -7.92 -10.40 -10.34
CA PRO A 38 -6.78 -9.64 -10.82
C PRO A 38 -5.49 -10.37 -10.47
N ILE A 39 -4.55 -10.43 -11.42
CA ILE A 39 -3.25 -11.07 -11.24
C ILE A 39 -2.17 -10.01 -11.30
N LEU A 40 -1.38 -9.91 -10.23
CA LEU A 40 -0.19 -9.06 -10.20
C LEU A 40 1.06 -9.92 -10.48
N SER A 41 1.89 -9.46 -11.41
CA SER A 41 3.23 -9.96 -11.64
C SER A 41 4.22 -8.82 -11.45
N VAL A 42 5.21 -9.01 -10.59
CA VAL A 42 6.26 -8.02 -10.33
C VAL A 42 7.61 -8.63 -10.62
N SER A 43 8.48 -7.86 -11.28
CA SER A 43 9.89 -8.19 -11.45
C SER A 43 10.76 -7.06 -10.93
N THR A 44 11.91 -7.42 -10.36
CA THR A 44 12.92 -6.46 -9.92
C THR A 44 14.32 -6.88 -10.36
N ASN A 45 15.25 -5.92 -10.37
CA ASN A 45 16.67 -6.24 -10.55
C ASN A 45 17.28 -7.01 -9.36
N LEU A 46 16.55 -7.14 -8.24
CA LEU A 46 17.00 -7.85 -7.04
C LEU A 46 16.64 -9.34 -7.04
N ASP A 47 15.70 -9.79 -7.89
CA ASP A 47 15.19 -11.18 -7.92
C ASP A 47 16.27 -12.26 -8.13
N THR A 48 17.41 -11.86 -8.71
CA THR A 48 18.54 -12.75 -9.02
C THR A 48 19.72 -12.58 -8.07
N LEU A 49 19.64 -11.64 -7.12
CA LEU A 49 20.73 -11.29 -6.22
C LEU A 49 20.51 -11.92 -4.85
N HIS A 50 21.59 -12.38 -4.23
CA HIS A 50 21.58 -12.83 -2.85
C HIS A 50 22.24 -11.78 -1.97
N ASN A 51 21.47 -11.15 -1.08
CA ASN A 51 21.91 -10.12 -0.13
C ASN A 51 22.79 -9.05 -0.79
N PRO A 52 22.27 -8.29 -1.78
CA PRO A 52 23.05 -7.24 -2.43
C PRO A 52 23.62 -6.24 -1.41
N PRO A 53 24.92 -5.88 -1.53
CA PRO A 53 25.55 -4.96 -0.60
C PRO A 53 25.21 -3.50 -0.92
N VAL A 54 24.91 -2.71 0.11
CA VAL A 54 24.77 -1.25 0.06
C VAL A 54 26.02 -0.64 0.68
N ASN A 55 26.99 -0.29 -0.15
CA ASN A 55 28.22 0.38 0.29
C ASN A 55 28.07 1.91 0.27
N ASP A 56 27.50 2.45 -0.82
CA ASP A 56 27.19 3.88 -0.98
C ASP A 56 25.68 3.99 -1.18
N SER A 57 25.21 3.47 -2.32
CA SER A 57 23.80 3.31 -2.64
C SER A 57 23.54 2.05 -3.48
N LEU A 58 22.30 1.58 -3.49
CA LEU A 58 21.81 0.49 -4.33
C LEU A 58 20.57 0.95 -5.10
N GLU A 59 20.63 0.88 -6.43
CA GLU A 59 19.44 1.14 -7.26
C GLU A 59 18.54 -0.09 -7.30
N VAL A 60 17.27 0.13 -7.02
CA VAL A 60 16.21 -0.87 -7.17
C VAL A 60 15.33 -0.43 -8.34
N ILE A 61 15.18 -1.30 -9.31
CA ILE A 61 14.33 -1.11 -10.49
C ILE A 61 13.22 -2.14 -10.41
N TYR A 62 11.97 -1.70 -10.57
CA TYR A 62 10.81 -2.58 -10.54
C TYR A 62 9.94 -2.40 -11.77
N GLN A 63 9.25 -3.47 -12.14
CA GLN A 63 8.18 -3.48 -13.12
C GLN A 63 7.02 -4.32 -12.60
N ALA A 64 5.85 -3.71 -12.50
CA ALA A 64 4.59 -4.34 -12.14
C ALA A 64 3.68 -4.44 -13.37
N VAL A 65 3.02 -5.59 -13.52
CA VAL A 65 2.01 -5.85 -14.54
C VAL A 65 0.78 -6.40 -13.83
N VAL A 66 -0.36 -5.72 -13.99
CA VAL A 66 -1.65 -6.17 -13.49
C VAL A 66 -2.48 -6.67 -14.66
N GLU A 67 -2.85 -7.95 -14.66
CA GLU A 67 -3.78 -8.54 -15.61
C GLU A 67 -5.20 -8.53 -15.02
N GLY A 68 -6.18 -8.09 -15.81
CA GLY A 68 -7.58 -8.03 -15.38
C GLY A 68 -7.87 -6.96 -14.34
N GLY A 69 -7.01 -5.94 -14.17
CA GLY A 69 -7.16 -4.97 -13.09
C GLY A 69 -6.40 -3.67 -13.31
N GLU A 70 -6.34 -2.86 -12.26
CA GLU A 70 -5.64 -1.58 -12.24
C GLU A 70 -4.55 -1.58 -11.16
N PHE A 71 -3.41 -0.97 -11.46
CA PHE A 71 -2.38 -0.68 -10.49
C PHE A 71 -2.69 0.65 -9.79
N TYR A 72 -2.52 0.71 -8.47
CA TYR A 72 -2.77 1.92 -7.69
C TYR A 72 -1.47 2.56 -7.23
N TYR A 73 -0.72 1.88 -6.36
CA TYR A 73 0.47 2.45 -5.71
C TYR A 73 1.49 1.36 -5.36
N VAL A 74 2.75 1.77 -5.24
CA VAL A 74 3.82 1.00 -4.59
C VAL A 74 4.42 1.81 -3.46
N TYR A 75 4.64 1.16 -2.33
CA TYR A 75 5.44 1.65 -1.22
C TYR A 75 6.69 0.80 -1.08
N ALA A 76 7.82 1.43 -0.75
CA ALA A 76 9.01 0.71 -0.34
C ALA A 76 9.55 1.23 0.98
N ASP A 77 9.82 0.29 1.90
CA ASP A 77 10.28 0.56 3.25
C ASP A 77 11.55 -0.24 3.57
N VAL A 78 12.46 0.38 4.32
CA VAL A 78 13.64 -0.27 4.90
C VAL A 78 13.75 0.17 6.36
N VAL A 79 13.96 -0.76 7.30
CA VAL A 79 14.01 -0.47 8.74
C VAL A 79 12.76 0.29 9.26
N ASN A 80 11.58 0.03 8.67
CA ASN A 80 10.33 0.77 8.91
C ASN A 80 10.37 2.27 8.53
N THR A 81 11.31 2.66 7.66
CA THR A 81 11.36 4.00 7.07
C THR A 81 10.87 3.90 5.63
N LEU A 82 9.86 4.69 5.29
CA LEU A 82 9.38 4.86 3.92
C LEU A 82 10.45 5.58 3.09
N ILE A 83 10.96 4.90 2.07
CA ILE A 83 12.03 5.41 1.20
C ILE A 83 11.53 5.72 -0.21
N PHE A 84 10.40 5.14 -0.61
CA PHE A 84 9.84 5.33 -1.95
C PHE A 84 8.33 5.15 -1.96
N GLU A 85 7.65 6.01 -2.73
CA GLU A 85 6.23 5.94 -3.05
C GLU A 85 6.05 6.28 -4.53
N SER A 86 5.23 5.52 -5.25
CA SER A 86 4.87 5.83 -6.63
C SER A 86 3.52 5.24 -7.02
N ASP A 87 2.81 5.93 -7.91
CA ASP A 87 1.62 5.45 -8.63
C ASP A 87 1.96 4.84 -9.99
N SER A 88 3.25 4.70 -10.31
CA SER A 88 3.71 4.13 -11.57
C SER A 88 3.99 2.63 -11.45
N SER A 89 3.54 1.87 -12.46
CA SER A 89 3.81 0.43 -12.57
C SER A 89 5.25 0.12 -13.04
N TYR A 90 6.08 1.13 -13.28
CA TYR A 90 7.49 0.98 -13.61
C TYR A 90 8.27 2.15 -13.05
N GLY A 91 9.38 1.87 -12.36
CA GLY A 91 10.20 2.92 -11.77
C GLY A 91 11.51 2.41 -11.19
N SER A 92 12.30 3.34 -10.69
CA SER A 92 13.49 3.04 -9.91
C SER A 92 13.65 4.00 -8.74
N PHE A 93 14.33 3.52 -7.70
CA PHE A 93 14.68 4.28 -6.51
C PHE A 93 16.02 3.80 -5.94
N TRP A 94 16.58 4.58 -5.01
CA TRP A 94 17.89 4.32 -4.43
C TRP A 94 17.75 4.03 -2.94
N ILE A 95 18.50 3.04 -2.47
CA ILE A 95 18.68 2.72 -1.06
C ILE A 95 20.07 3.19 -0.67
N ASP A 96 20.15 4.25 0.13
CA ASP A 96 21.41 4.78 0.61
C ASP A 96 21.89 4.06 1.87
N SER A 97 23.21 3.94 2.03
CA SER A 97 23.83 3.33 3.20
C SER A 97 23.43 3.99 4.52
N VAL A 98 23.10 5.29 4.51
CA VAL A 98 22.70 6.06 5.68
C VAL A 98 21.35 5.65 6.29
N LEU A 99 20.56 4.84 5.57
CA LEU A 99 19.28 4.32 6.06
C LEU A 99 19.45 3.25 7.15
N ALA A 100 20.64 2.65 7.27
CA ALA A 100 20.91 1.65 8.29
C ALA A 100 21.47 2.28 9.57
N ASP A 101 20.85 1.94 10.70
CA ASP A 101 21.34 2.34 12.03
C ASP A 101 22.64 1.61 12.43
N SER A 102 22.90 0.45 11.86
CA SER A 102 24.10 -0.37 12.12
C SER A 102 24.44 -1.25 10.93
N SER A 103 25.70 -1.67 10.80
CA SER A 103 26.11 -2.62 9.78
C SER A 103 25.35 -3.94 9.95
N GLY A 104 24.92 -4.55 8.85
CA GLY A 104 24.24 -5.84 8.87
C GLY A 104 23.18 -5.96 7.79
N VAL A 105 22.47 -7.09 7.83
CA VAL A 105 21.41 -7.40 6.87
C VAL A 105 20.08 -6.87 7.38
N ASP A 106 19.42 -6.05 6.58
CA ASP A 106 18.03 -5.61 6.79
C ASP A 106 17.13 -6.08 5.64
N THR A 107 15.83 -5.79 5.73
CA THR A 107 14.82 -6.17 4.73
C THR A 107 14.25 -4.93 4.05
N LEU A 108 14.34 -4.90 2.73
CA LEU A 108 13.50 -4.06 1.88
C LEU A 108 12.13 -4.72 1.74
N TYR A 109 11.10 -4.00 2.14
CA TYR A 109 9.71 -4.32 1.86
C TYR A 109 9.24 -3.50 0.67
N MET A 110 8.57 -4.14 -0.29
CA MET A 110 7.88 -3.44 -1.37
C MET A 110 6.43 -3.90 -1.40
N GLU A 111 5.50 -2.99 -1.14
CA GLU A 111 4.07 -3.26 -1.09
C GLU A 111 3.39 -2.70 -2.34
N PHE A 112 2.76 -3.56 -3.13
CA PHE A 112 2.09 -3.20 -4.38
C PHE A 112 0.59 -3.29 -4.19
N TYR A 113 -0.10 -2.17 -4.39
CA TYR A 113 -1.55 -2.02 -4.25
C TYR A 113 -2.20 -2.02 -5.63
N TYR A 114 -3.21 -2.88 -5.81
CA TYR A 114 -3.89 -3.07 -7.08
C TYR A 114 -5.37 -3.41 -6.88
N SER A 115 -6.13 -3.41 -7.97
CA SER A 115 -7.57 -3.64 -7.93
C SER A 115 -7.95 -4.97 -7.27
N SER A 116 -9.12 -4.97 -6.63
CA SER A 116 -9.64 -6.13 -5.90
C SER A 116 -10.61 -6.97 -6.74
N ASN A 117 -11.34 -6.32 -7.66
CA ASN A 117 -12.40 -6.86 -8.52
C ASN A 117 -13.49 -7.62 -7.74
N THR A 118 -13.83 -7.16 -6.55
CA THR A 118 -14.83 -7.83 -5.69
C THR A 118 -16.26 -7.38 -5.98
N ASN A 119 -16.45 -6.32 -6.79
CA ASN A 119 -17.75 -5.70 -7.06
C ASN A 119 -18.48 -5.18 -5.81
N SER A 120 -17.77 -5.08 -4.68
CA SER A 120 -18.26 -4.51 -3.43
C SER A 120 -18.59 -3.02 -3.60
N LEU A 121 -19.27 -2.42 -2.62
CA LEU A 121 -19.42 -0.96 -2.62
C LEU A 121 -18.06 -0.27 -2.53
N ALA A 122 -17.13 -0.79 -1.73
CA ALA A 122 -15.81 -0.22 -1.52
C ALA A 122 -14.95 -0.30 -2.79
N ASP A 123 -14.98 -1.42 -3.50
CA ASP A 123 -14.36 -1.60 -4.82
C ASP A 123 -14.90 -0.56 -5.82
N LYS A 124 -16.24 -0.39 -5.89
CA LYS A 124 -16.87 0.59 -6.80
C LYS A 124 -16.59 2.05 -6.48
N VAL A 125 -16.19 2.35 -5.25
CA VAL A 125 -15.80 3.71 -4.83
C VAL A 125 -14.29 3.85 -4.63
N ASN A 126 -13.49 2.88 -5.10
CA ASN A 126 -12.02 2.86 -5.02
C ASN A 126 -11.46 3.00 -3.59
N TYR A 127 -12.12 2.38 -2.63
CA TYR A 127 -11.69 2.29 -1.22
C TYR A 127 -11.22 0.87 -0.84
N GLU A 128 -11.08 -0.01 -1.82
CA GLU A 128 -10.64 -1.39 -1.64
C GLU A 128 -9.46 -1.67 -2.58
N ALA A 129 -8.41 -2.32 -2.05
CA ALA A 129 -7.24 -2.72 -2.82
C ALA A 129 -6.75 -4.07 -2.31
N ARG A 130 -6.18 -4.86 -3.22
CA ARG A 130 -5.33 -5.99 -2.86
C ARG A 130 -3.89 -5.51 -2.71
N THR A 131 -3.13 -6.21 -1.89
CA THR A 131 -1.73 -5.90 -1.61
C THR A 131 -0.88 -7.15 -1.80
N GLU A 132 0.21 -7.02 -2.55
CA GLU A 132 1.28 -8.03 -2.64
C GLU A 132 2.57 -7.46 -2.06
N ILE A 133 3.29 -8.24 -1.27
CA ILE A 133 4.49 -7.78 -0.55
C ILE A 133 5.71 -8.56 -0.99
N LEU A 134 6.65 -7.90 -1.65
CA LEU A 134 7.98 -8.43 -1.91
C LEU A 134 8.95 -8.09 -0.79
N LYS A 135 9.87 -9.00 -0.50
CA LYS A 135 10.84 -8.87 0.59
C LYS A 135 12.23 -9.25 0.09
N TYR A 136 13.18 -8.34 0.20
CA TYR A 136 14.58 -8.57 -0.17
C TYR A 136 15.49 -8.32 1.03
N ALA A 137 16.34 -9.28 1.34
CA ALA A 137 17.43 -9.07 2.29
C ALA A 137 18.52 -8.22 1.63
N ILE A 138 18.99 -7.18 2.29
CA ILE A 138 19.97 -6.22 1.79
C ILE A 138 21.07 -6.05 2.84
N ASP A 139 22.34 -6.08 2.43
CA ASP A 139 23.49 -6.03 3.34
C ASP A 139 24.08 -4.62 3.43
N PHE A 140 23.86 -3.93 4.54
CA PHE A 140 24.43 -2.62 4.81
C PHE A 140 25.86 -2.76 5.34
N ASN A 141 26.82 -2.56 4.44
CA ASN A 141 28.22 -2.54 4.81
C ASN A 141 28.64 -1.11 5.15
N LEU A 142 28.24 -0.65 6.34
CA LEU A 142 28.77 0.59 6.91
C LEU A 142 30.25 0.34 7.21
N GLY A 143 31.11 0.71 6.26
CA GLY A 143 32.55 0.63 6.40
C GLY A 143 32.96 1.24 7.73
N GLY A 144 33.64 0.47 8.58
CA GLY A 144 34.03 0.87 9.92
C GLY A 144 34.98 2.06 9.91
N THR A 145 34.43 3.26 9.87
CA THR A 145 35.12 4.52 10.18
C THR A 145 34.13 5.44 10.88
N LYS A 146 34.15 5.39 12.21
CA LYS A 146 33.93 6.58 13.04
C LYS A 146 35.26 7.31 13.20
#